data_AF-A0A2V6NVE0-F1
#
_entry.id   AF-A0A2V6NVE0-F1
#
_cell.length_a   1.000
_cell.length_b   1.000
_cell.length_c   1.000
_cell.angle_alpha   90.00
_cell.angle_beta   90.00
_cell.angle_gamma   90.00
#
_symmetry.space_group_name_H-M   'P 1'
#
loop_
_entity.id
_entity.type
_entity.pdbx_description
1 polymer ?
#
loop_
_entity_poly.entity_id
_entity_poly.type
_entity_poly.pdbx_seq_one_letter_code
_entity_poly.pdbx_strand_id
1 'polypeptide(L)'
;MSRAPLAKLLEYKRRMGWTFPWASSLGSDFNFDFNASFTEEQQREGGIEYNYRSEAAAREPLAGKTVREWQLRGGQGPVAEIAAMTGTDVATYTRERPGRSAFALEDGVVYHTYSTYARGLDGLWGMYQWLDRAPKGRNETGVWWRRHDEYLSSPLARRAL
;
A
#
# COMPACT_ATOMS: atom_id res chain seq x y z
N MET A 1 9.88 0.54 -2.98
CA MET A 1 10.19 -0.59 -3.89
C MET A 1 9.13 -1.67 -3.73
N SER A 2 8.96 -2.57 -4.71
CA SER A 2 7.95 -3.65 -4.65
C SER A 2 8.61 -5.02 -4.54
N ARG A 3 8.03 -5.93 -3.75
CA ARG A 3 8.46 -7.34 -3.69
C ARG A 3 7.90 -8.22 -4.79
N ALA A 4 7.13 -7.66 -5.72
CA ALA A 4 6.67 -8.43 -6.87
C ALA A 4 7.88 -8.79 -7.77
N PRO A 5 7.86 -9.97 -8.43
CA PRO A 5 8.89 -10.32 -9.40
C PRO A 5 9.09 -9.23 -10.45
N LEU A 6 10.34 -8.94 -10.81
CA LEU A 6 10.67 -7.85 -11.74
C LEU A 6 9.92 -7.98 -13.07
N ALA A 7 9.82 -9.19 -13.63
CA ALA A 7 9.08 -9.45 -14.86
C ALA A 7 7.61 -8.98 -14.78
N LYS A 8 6.93 -9.26 -13.66
CA LYS A 8 5.55 -8.83 -13.42
C LYS A 8 5.44 -7.32 -13.33
N LEU A 9 6.40 -6.66 -12.68
CA LEU A 9 6.44 -5.19 -12.60
C LEU A 9 6.64 -4.54 -13.96
N LEU A 10 7.54 -5.07 -14.78
CA LEU A 10 7.81 -4.53 -16.12
C LEU A 10 6.62 -4.71 -17.07
N GLU A 11 5.96 -5.87 -17.03
CA GLU A 11 4.72 -6.09 -17.78
C GLU A 11 3.63 -5.10 -17.35
N TYR A 12 3.47 -4.90 -16.05
CA TYR A 12 2.49 -3.98 -15.51
C TYR A 12 2.79 -2.51 -15.84
N LYS A 13 4.07 -2.12 -15.75
CA LYS A 13 4.56 -0.80 -16.18
C LYS A 13 4.19 -0.53 -17.65
N ARG A 14 4.39 -1.53 -18.53
CA ARG A 14 4.02 -1.45 -19.95
C ARG A 14 2.51 -1.31 -20.12
N ARG A 15 1.70 -2.12 -19.42
CA ARG A 15 0.23 -2.04 -19.46
C ARG A 15 -0.26 -0.65 -19.03
N MET A 16 0.37 -0.05 -18.02
CA MET A 16 -0.04 1.24 -17.47
C MET A 16 0.58 2.46 -18.17
N GLY A 17 1.44 2.26 -19.18
CA GLY A 17 2.11 3.36 -19.90
C GLY A 17 3.04 4.21 -19.03
N TRP A 18 3.51 3.68 -17.90
CA TRP A 18 4.34 4.43 -16.95
C TRP A 18 5.76 4.59 -17.46
N THR A 19 6.34 5.79 -17.30
CA THR A 19 7.69 6.12 -17.78
C THR A 19 8.77 6.00 -16.71
N PHE A 20 8.41 6.17 -15.44
CA PHE A 20 9.34 6.13 -14.32
C PHE A 20 9.96 4.73 -14.10
N PRO A 21 11.19 4.65 -13.55
CA PRO A 21 11.83 3.37 -13.27
C PRO A 21 11.07 2.61 -12.18
N TRP A 22 11.02 1.29 -12.34
CA TRP A 22 10.51 0.36 -11.34
C TRP A 22 11.64 -0.56 -10.91
N ALA A 23 11.73 -0.80 -9.61
CA ALA A 23 12.68 -1.73 -9.02
C ALA A 23 11.92 -2.78 -8.21
N SER A 24 12.41 -4.02 -8.29
CA SER A 24 11.98 -5.11 -7.44
C SER A 24 12.96 -5.26 -6.29
N SER A 25 12.45 -5.39 -5.07
CA SER A 25 13.23 -5.79 -3.89
C SER A 25 13.07 -7.28 -3.57
N LEU A 26 12.47 -8.06 -4.48
CA LEU A 26 12.35 -9.50 -4.30
C LEU A 26 13.73 -10.15 -4.17
N GLY A 27 13.92 -10.94 -3.11
CA GLY A 27 15.21 -11.56 -2.81
C GLY A 27 16.22 -10.67 -2.09
N SER A 28 15.81 -9.47 -1.65
CA SER A 28 16.61 -8.58 -0.79
C SER A 28 15.91 -8.30 0.54
N ASP A 29 16.67 -7.79 1.49
CA ASP A 29 16.25 -7.29 2.80
C ASP A 29 15.75 -5.84 2.77
N PHE A 30 15.96 -5.09 1.68
CA PHE A 30 15.64 -3.66 1.55
C PHE A 30 14.32 -3.23 2.21
N ASN A 31 13.20 -3.89 1.94
CA ASN A 31 11.93 -3.47 2.53
C ASN A 31 11.88 -3.65 4.06
N PHE A 32 12.57 -4.66 4.61
CA PHE A 32 12.68 -4.86 6.06
C PHE A 32 13.57 -3.79 6.69
N ASP A 33 14.71 -3.47 6.07
CA ASP A 33 15.65 -2.44 6.55
C ASP A 33 15.01 -1.04 6.63
N PHE A 34 14.01 -0.77 5.79
CA PHE A 34 13.28 0.48 5.76
C PHE A 34 11.85 0.38 6.32
N ASN A 35 11.60 -0.58 7.23
CA ASN A 35 10.36 -0.70 8.00
C ASN A 35 9.08 -0.74 7.15
N ALA A 36 9.16 -1.37 5.96
CA ALA A 36 8.05 -1.51 5.02
C ALA A 36 7.60 -2.97 4.84
N SER A 37 8.41 -3.94 5.27
CA SER A 37 8.05 -5.36 5.35
C SER A 37 8.34 -5.91 6.74
N PHE A 38 7.54 -6.87 7.20
CA PHE A 38 7.69 -7.50 8.52
C PHE A 38 7.63 -9.02 8.43
N THR A 39 8.32 -9.71 9.32
CA THR A 39 8.26 -11.17 9.41
C THR A 39 6.97 -11.61 10.09
N GLU A 40 6.61 -12.90 9.92
CA GLU A 40 5.48 -13.48 10.64
C GLU A 40 5.71 -13.48 12.16
N GLU A 41 6.94 -13.73 12.59
CA GLU A 41 7.34 -13.68 14.00
C GLU A 41 7.16 -12.27 14.58
N GLN A 42 7.66 -11.24 13.90
CA GLN A 42 7.47 -9.83 14.31
C GLN A 42 5.98 -9.47 14.43
N GLN A 43 5.16 -9.97 13.50
CA GLN A 43 3.71 -9.77 13.55
C GLN A 43 3.07 -10.49 14.75
N ARG A 44 3.44 -11.75 15.02
CA ARG A 44 2.84 -12.59 16.06
C ARG A 44 3.29 -12.23 17.48
N GLU A 45 4.57 -11.92 17.64
CA GLU A 45 5.24 -11.77 18.93
C GLU A 45 5.50 -10.31 19.30
N GLY A 46 5.36 -9.39 18.34
CA GLY A 46 5.68 -7.97 18.49
C GLY A 46 7.05 -7.63 17.91
N GLY A 47 7.44 -6.35 18.00
CA GLY A 47 8.70 -5.86 17.41
C GLY A 47 8.56 -5.23 16.03
N ILE A 48 7.32 -5.06 15.54
CA ILE A 48 7.05 -4.18 14.40
C ILE A 48 7.26 -2.73 14.83
N GLU A 49 8.25 -2.08 14.22
CA GLU A 49 8.41 -0.63 14.24
C GLU A 49 7.86 -0.07 12.93
N TYR A 50 6.76 0.69 13.00
CA TYR A 50 6.12 1.28 11.84
C TYR A 50 5.52 2.64 12.17
N ASN A 51 5.74 3.64 11.33
CA ASN A 51 5.25 5.00 11.56
C ASN A 51 5.72 5.60 12.91
N TYR A 52 7.02 5.41 13.20
CA TYR A 52 7.73 5.94 14.39
C TYR A 52 7.15 5.47 15.73
N ARG A 53 6.53 4.29 15.73
CA ARG A 53 5.95 3.67 16.92
C ARG A 53 6.14 2.16 16.85
N SER A 54 6.28 1.57 18.04
CA SER A 54 6.17 0.14 18.24
C SER A 54 4.71 -0.28 18.14
N GLU A 55 4.42 -1.31 17.35
CA GLU A 55 3.11 -1.94 17.31
C GLU A 55 3.06 -3.14 18.27
N ALA A 56 1.90 -3.33 18.91
CA ALA A 56 1.69 -4.47 19.79
C ALA A 56 1.63 -5.78 19.00
N ALA A 57 2.06 -6.86 19.63
CA ALA A 57 1.96 -8.21 19.10
C ALA A 57 0.53 -8.55 18.65
N ALA A 58 0.40 -9.15 17.48
CA ALA A 58 -0.85 -9.61 16.91
C ALA A 58 -0.82 -11.13 16.73
N ARG A 59 -1.08 -11.83 17.84
CA ARG A 59 -1.10 -13.30 17.90
C ARG A 59 -2.18 -13.94 17.03
N GLU A 60 -3.19 -13.17 16.66
CA GLU A 60 -4.27 -13.51 15.73
C GLU A 60 -4.20 -12.56 14.52
N PRO A 61 -4.68 -12.96 13.32
CA PRO A 61 -4.70 -12.09 12.14
C PRO A 61 -5.29 -10.72 12.48
N LEU A 62 -4.56 -9.65 12.15
CA LEU A 62 -4.88 -8.27 12.47
C LEU A 62 -6.26 -7.85 11.92
N ALA A 63 -7.33 -8.11 12.69
CA ALA A 63 -8.61 -7.46 12.53
C ALA A 63 -8.63 -6.20 13.41
N GLY A 64 -8.39 -5.04 12.78
CA GLY A 64 -8.81 -3.73 13.28
C GLY A 64 -8.16 -3.19 14.55
N LYS A 65 -6.85 -2.88 14.53
CA LYS A 65 -6.22 -2.12 15.64
C LYS A 65 -5.33 -0.93 15.22
N THR A 66 -5.78 -0.15 14.22
CA THR A 66 -5.45 1.28 13.86
C THR A 66 -4.95 1.44 12.40
N VAL A 67 -5.18 2.50 11.61
CA VAL A 67 -5.76 3.87 11.76
C VAL A 67 -7.17 3.83 12.37
N ARG A 68 -7.40 4.58 13.46
CA ARG A 68 -8.56 4.41 14.37
C ARG A 68 -9.88 4.22 13.60
N GLU A 69 -10.52 3.06 13.77
CA GLU A 69 -11.86 2.69 13.26
C GLU A 69 -11.99 2.08 11.84
N TRP A 70 -11.14 1.13 11.48
CA TRP A 70 -11.56 0.08 10.54
C TRP A 70 -11.74 -1.24 11.30
N GLN A 71 -12.87 -1.39 11.98
CA GLN A 71 -13.39 -2.71 12.42
C GLN A 71 -14.04 -3.39 11.20
N LEU A 72 -13.99 -4.72 11.02
CA LEU A 72 -14.64 -5.72 11.85
C LEU A 72 -13.96 -7.11 11.78
N ARG A 73 -14.29 -7.96 12.77
CA ARG A 73 -13.97 -9.39 12.85
C ARG A 73 -14.42 -10.13 11.58
N GLY A 74 -13.61 -11.11 11.17
CA GLY A 74 -14.08 -12.34 10.51
C GLY A 74 -15.08 -12.15 9.37
N GLY A 75 -14.57 -11.80 8.18
CA GLY A 75 -15.33 -11.78 6.94
C GLY A 75 -15.81 -10.38 6.51
N GLN A 76 -15.42 -9.99 5.30
CA GLN A 76 -15.93 -8.82 4.56
C GLN A 76 -15.64 -7.44 5.18
N GLY A 77 -14.35 -7.07 5.25
CA GLY A 77 -13.92 -5.67 5.48
C GLY A 77 -12.93 -5.20 4.40
N PRO A 78 -12.71 -3.88 4.22
CA PRO A 78 -11.91 -3.37 3.10
C PRO A 78 -10.48 -3.92 3.01
N VAL A 79 -9.85 -4.21 4.15
CA VAL A 79 -8.52 -4.85 4.16
C VAL A 79 -8.55 -6.27 3.60
N ALA A 80 -9.60 -7.04 3.91
CA ALA A 80 -9.77 -8.40 3.38
C ALA A 80 -10.10 -8.37 1.87
N GLU A 81 -10.91 -7.42 1.42
CA GLU A 81 -11.18 -7.19 -0.01
C GLU A 81 -9.89 -6.84 -0.76
N ILE A 82 -9.09 -5.91 -0.24
CA ILE A 82 -7.83 -5.51 -0.88
C ILE A 82 -6.81 -6.66 -0.85
N ALA A 83 -6.69 -7.39 0.27
CA ALA A 83 -5.84 -8.58 0.34
C ALA A 83 -6.24 -9.60 -0.74
N ALA A 84 -7.53 -9.89 -0.87
CA ALA A 84 -8.05 -10.78 -1.91
C ALA A 84 -7.79 -10.25 -3.33
N MET A 85 -7.94 -8.94 -3.59
CA MET A 85 -7.59 -8.32 -4.88
C MET A 85 -6.11 -8.48 -5.23
N THR A 86 -5.24 -8.60 -4.22
CA THR A 86 -3.80 -8.88 -4.41
C THR A 86 -3.46 -10.37 -4.46
N GLY A 87 -4.44 -11.25 -4.27
CA GLY A 87 -4.26 -12.71 -4.27
C GLY A 87 -3.58 -13.25 -3.01
N THR A 88 -3.76 -12.59 -1.86
CA THR A 88 -3.16 -13.00 -0.59
C THR A 88 -4.15 -12.89 0.58
N ASP A 89 -3.80 -13.42 1.74
CA ASP A 89 -4.59 -13.32 2.96
C ASP A 89 -4.30 -12.03 3.75
N VAL A 90 -5.14 -11.70 4.73
CA VAL A 90 -5.01 -10.48 5.53
C VAL A 90 -3.70 -10.43 6.34
N ALA A 91 -3.24 -11.56 6.89
CA ALA A 91 -2.01 -11.57 7.67
C ALA A 91 -0.81 -11.27 6.78
N THR A 92 -0.74 -11.90 5.62
CA THR A 92 0.31 -11.64 4.62
C THR A 92 0.23 -10.21 4.06
N TYR A 93 -0.97 -9.73 3.72
CA TYR A 93 -1.17 -8.37 3.24
C TYR A 93 -0.70 -7.31 4.25
N THR A 94 -0.98 -7.52 5.54
CA THR A 94 -0.64 -6.55 6.59
C THR A 94 0.82 -6.58 7.03
N ARG A 95 1.62 -7.57 6.59
CA ARG A 95 3.09 -7.55 6.76
C ARG A 95 3.79 -6.66 5.75
N GLU A 96 3.12 -6.24 4.69
CA GLU A 96 3.63 -5.28 3.71
C GLU A 96 2.94 -3.93 3.94
N ARG A 97 3.72 -2.90 4.30
CA ARG A 97 3.20 -1.57 4.63
C ARG A 97 3.68 -0.52 3.65
N PRO A 98 2.83 0.50 3.39
CA PRO A 98 3.23 1.58 2.51
C PRO A 98 4.27 2.47 3.22
N GLY A 99 5.30 2.84 2.47
CA GLY A 99 6.37 3.72 2.93
C GLY A 99 7.05 4.43 1.76
N ARG A 100 7.61 5.61 2.04
CA ARG A 100 8.46 6.35 1.11
C ARG A 100 9.75 6.71 1.83
N SER A 101 10.86 6.37 1.21
CA SER A 101 12.19 6.80 1.62
C SER A 101 12.80 7.72 0.56
N ALA A 102 13.68 8.62 0.97
CA ALA A 102 14.54 9.40 0.09
C ALA A 102 16.00 9.12 0.45
N PHE A 103 16.82 9.01 -0.59
CA PHE A 103 18.24 8.72 -0.47
C PHE A 103 19.04 9.78 -1.23
N ALA A 104 20.18 10.17 -0.69
CA ALA A 104 21.17 11.02 -1.36
C ALA A 104 22.43 10.20 -1.63
N LEU A 105 23.04 10.38 -2.81
CA LEU A 105 24.34 9.81 -3.15
C LEU A 105 25.37 10.94 -3.18
N GLU A 106 26.35 10.89 -2.29
CA GLU A 106 27.42 11.88 -2.16
C GLU A 106 28.73 11.14 -1.94
N ASP A 107 29.75 11.44 -2.76
CA ASP A 107 31.08 10.80 -2.70
C ASP A 107 31.07 9.26 -2.67
N GLY A 108 30.12 8.65 -3.38
CA GLY A 108 29.95 7.19 -3.43
C GLY A 108 29.22 6.59 -2.23
N VAL A 109 28.81 7.40 -1.25
CA VAL A 109 28.06 6.99 -0.06
C VAL A 109 26.58 7.28 -0.25
N VAL A 110 25.74 6.29 0.04
CA VAL A 110 24.28 6.42 0.01
C VAL A 110 23.77 6.76 1.41
N TYR A 111 23.18 7.95 1.56
CA TYR A 111 22.56 8.43 2.80
C TYR A 111 21.05 8.26 2.74
N HIS A 112 20.46 7.68 3.77
CA HIS A 112 19.01 7.67 3.97
C HIS A 112 18.59 8.98 4.66
N THR A 113 18.00 9.91 3.90
CA THR A 113 17.79 11.30 4.37
C THR A 113 16.38 11.54 4.87
N TYR A 114 15.42 10.68 4.51
CA TYR A 114 14.03 10.84 4.88
C TYR A 114 13.26 9.54 4.75
N SER A 115 12.34 9.30 5.68
CA SER A 115 11.29 8.29 5.55
C SER A 115 9.94 8.87 5.96
N THR A 116 8.87 8.40 5.35
CA THR A 116 7.49 8.61 5.83
C THR A 116 6.59 7.42 5.52
N TYR A 117 5.54 7.28 6.33
CA TYR A 117 4.67 6.11 6.38
C TYR A 117 3.22 6.53 6.58
N ALA A 118 2.28 5.58 6.41
CA ALA A 118 0.85 5.78 6.65
C ALA A 118 0.34 7.11 6.06
N ARG A 119 -0.22 7.99 6.91
CA ARG A 119 -0.79 9.29 6.53
C ARG A 119 0.21 10.28 5.91
N GLY A 120 1.51 10.10 6.15
CA GLY A 120 2.55 10.91 5.51
C GLY A 120 2.63 10.71 4.00
N LEU A 121 1.98 9.67 3.47
CA LEU A 121 1.88 9.38 2.05
C LEU A 121 0.67 10.04 1.36
N ASP A 122 -0.25 10.64 2.12
CA ASP A 122 -1.48 11.23 1.58
C ASP A 122 -1.20 12.33 0.56
N GLY A 123 -0.07 13.04 0.70
CA GLY A 123 0.38 14.06 -0.28
C GLY A 123 0.75 13.48 -1.65
N LEU A 124 1.08 12.19 -1.75
CA LEU A 124 1.31 11.49 -3.01
C LEU A 124 -0.02 11.06 -3.66
N TRP A 125 -1.05 10.83 -2.83
CA TRP A 125 -2.42 10.52 -3.25
C TRP A 125 -3.22 11.80 -3.48
N GLY A 126 -2.78 12.62 -4.43
CA GLY A 126 -3.31 13.96 -4.65
C GLY A 126 -4.81 14.02 -4.96
N MET A 127 -5.42 12.94 -5.46
CA MET A 127 -6.83 12.94 -5.86
C MET A 127 -7.79 13.15 -4.68
N TYR A 128 -7.50 12.60 -3.50
CA TYR A 128 -8.40 12.72 -2.35
C TYR A 128 -8.57 14.16 -1.88
N GLN A 129 -7.49 14.95 -1.98
CA GLN A 129 -7.55 16.38 -1.65
C GLN A 129 -8.52 17.13 -2.58
N TRP A 130 -8.62 16.73 -3.84
CA TRP A 130 -9.57 17.31 -4.79
C TRP A 130 -11.00 16.82 -4.52
N LEU A 131 -11.19 15.53 -4.25
CA LEU A 131 -12.51 14.98 -3.91
C LEU A 131 -13.09 15.57 -2.63
N ASP A 132 -12.26 15.85 -1.63
CA ASP A 132 -12.69 16.50 -0.37
C ASP A 132 -13.31 17.88 -0.59
N ARG A 133 -13.06 18.52 -1.73
CA ARG A 133 -13.62 19.83 -2.12
C ARG A 133 -14.90 19.71 -2.96
N ALA A 134 -15.26 18.51 -3.42
CA ALA A 134 -16.49 18.29 -4.16
C ALA A 134 -17.72 18.31 -3.22
N PRO A 135 -18.92 18.70 -3.69
CA PRO A 135 -20.12 18.74 -2.83
C PRO A 135 -20.47 17.42 -2.13
N LYS A 136 -20.06 16.26 -2.66
CA LYS A 136 -20.26 14.93 -2.04
C LYS A 136 -19.02 14.41 -1.31
N GLY A 137 -17.97 15.22 -1.16
CA GLY A 137 -16.67 14.79 -0.68
C GLY A 137 -16.15 13.60 -1.50
N ARG A 138 -15.47 12.67 -0.82
CA ARG A 138 -14.98 11.42 -1.44
C ARG A 138 -16.08 10.44 -1.84
N ASN A 139 -17.27 10.54 -1.24
CA ASN A 139 -18.43 9.68 -1.51
C ASN A 139 -18.06 8.17 -1.55
N GLU A 140 -17.18 7.73 -0.63
CA GLU A 140 -16.64 6.37 -0.58
C GLU A 140 -17.64 5.38 0.02
N THR A 141 -18.08 4.39 -0.76
CA THR A 141 -18.92 3.27 -0.29
C THR A 141 -18.20 1.92 -0.34
N GLY A 142 -16.86 1.93 -0.46
CA GLY A 142 -16.02 0.74 -0.66
C GLY A 142 -14.85 1.01 -1.61
N VAL A 143 -14.20 -0.04 -2.12
CA VAL A 143 -13.15 0.08 -3.15
C VAL A 143 -13.80 0.39 -4.51
N TRP A 144 -13.78 1.65 -4.93
CA TRP A 144 -14.49 2.11 -6.13
C TRP A 144 -13.58 2.52 -7.29
N TRP A 145 -12.30 2.78 -7.02
CA TRP A 145 -11.33 3.16 -8.04
C TRP A 145 -10.96 1.96 -8.92
N ARG A 146 -10.79 2.23 -10.20
CA ARG A 146 -10.34 1.26 -11.20
C ARG A 146 -9.02 1.69 -11.81
N ARG A 147 -8.35 0.77 -12.50
CA ARG A 147 -7.20 1.13 -13.33
C ARG A 147 -7.70 1.95 -14.52
N HIS A 148 -6.85 2.84 -15.03
CA HIS A 148 -7.26 3.79 -16.07
C HIS A 148 -7.87 3.10 -17.32
N ASP A 149 -7.38 1.91 -17.66
CA ASP A 149 -7.84 1.07 -18.77
C ASP A 149 -9.12 0.25 -18.48
N GLU A 150 -9.67 0.33 -17.25
CA GLU A 150 -10.84 -0.43 -16.81
C GLU A 150 -12.11 0.42 -16.67
N TYR A 151 -12.03 1.74 -16.91
CA TYR A 151 -13.22 2.60 -16.83
C TYR A 151 -14.13 2.44 -18.04
N LEU A 152 -13.58 2.19 -19.24
CA LEU A 152 -14.36 2.04 -20.48
C LEU A 152 -15.06 0.68 -20.61
N SER A 153 -14.64 -0.31 -19.83
CA SER A 153 -15.26 -1.64 -19.77
C SER A 153 -16.40 -1.73 -18.74
N SER A 154 -16.68 -0.64 -18.02
CA SER A 154 -17.74 -0.58 -17.01
C SER A 154 -19.12 -0.30 -17.63
N PRO A 155 -20.19 -1.01 -17.23
CA PRO A 155 -21.56 -0.75 -17.68
C PRO A 155 -22.04 0.70 -17.45
N LEU A 156 -21.46 1.39 -16.47
CA LEU A 156 -21.79 2.79 -16.14
C LEU A 156 -21.30 3.80 -17.19
N ALA A 157 -20.21 3.49 -17.92
CA ALA A 157 -19.68 4.38 -18.96
C ALA A 157 -20.58 4.45 -20.20
N ARG A 158 -21.38 3.41 -20.47
CA ARG A 158 -22.28 3.35 -21.63
C ARG A 158 -23.55 4.18 -21.50
N ARG A 159 -23.79 4.82 -20.35
CA ARG A 159 -24.99 5.64 -20.08
C ARG A 159 -24.74 7.15 -20.12
N ALA A 160 -23.51 7.58 -20.41
CA ALA A 160 -23.11 8.98 -20.39
C ALA A 160 -22.81 9.57 -21.80
N LEU A 161 -23.24 8.89 -22.86
CA LEU A 161 -23.31 9.38 -24.24
C LEU A 161 -24.73 9.18 -24.75
#